data_AF-L9UHS6-F1
#
_entry.id   AF-L9UHS6-F1
#
_cell.length_a   1.000
_cell.length_b   1.000
_cell.length_c   1.000
_cell.angle_alpha   90.00
_cell.angle_beta   90.00
_cell.angle_gamma   90.00
#
_symmetry.space_group_name_H-M   'P 1'
#
loop_
_entity.id
_entity.type
_entity.pdbx_description
1 polymer ?
#
loop_
_entity_poly.entity_id
_entity_poly.type
_entity_poly.pdbx_seq_one_letter_code
_entity_poly.pdbx_strand_id
1 'polypeptide(L)'
;MRRHDPIPVLEYGGLEQATIHLEFVGYPTATGQTTLPLEALVGLELPYLVWGGGLYVLSLLAVSAAGVLTFTALLDGEAHFGPLPSYVGLVVGLDLGYRLLSSAEFLQNMGLLGIVPLALALFALVWLFPAPGLVAAGVSPWNALRWSGAVVRGERWTVLGLVLLLGIGTWLLASVPVVGTFLTGALIAPLHAALIVSLFEYRRAGERFLAPSEP
;
A
#
# COMPACT_ATOMS: atom_id res chain seq x y z
N MET A 1 -30.72 -27.11 4.00
CA MET A 1 -29.29 -26.92 3.63
C MET A 1 -29.20 -25.68 2.75
N ARG A 2 -28.64 -24.58 3.27
CA ARG A 2 -28.42 -23.33 2.52
C ARG A 2 -27.31 -23.55 1.50
N ARG A 3 -27.60 -23.35 0.21
CA ARG A 3 -26.67 -23.43 -0.93
C ARG A 3 -26.03 -22.07 -1.29
N HIS A 4 -26.32 -21.03 -0.52
CA HIS A 4 -25.86 -19.66 -0.76
C HIS A 4 -25.08 -19.14 0.46
N ASP A 5 -23.95 -19.78 0.75
CA ASP A 5 -22.87 -19.09 1.45
C ASP A 5 -21.70 -19.07 0.47
N PRO A 6 -21.39 -17.91 -0.16
CA PRO A 6 -20.20 -17.81 -0.98
C PRO A 6 -18.99 -17.94 -0.06
N ILE A 7 -18.31 -19.08 -0.15
CA ILE A 7 -17.01 -19.29 0.50
C ILE A 7 -16.08 -18.21 -0.08
N PRO A 8 -15.35 -17.44 0.74
CA PRO A 8 -14.40 -16.45 0.24
C PRO A 8 -13.40 -17.15 -0.69
N VAL A 9 -13.48 -16.86 -1.99
CA VAL A 9 -12.52 -17.36 -2.97
C VAL A 9 -11.47 -16.27 -3.16
N LEU A 10 -10.20 -16.67 -3.18
CA LEU A 10 -9.12 -15.79 -3.60
C LEU A 10 -9.35 -15.42 -5.07
N GLU A 11 -9.55 -14.14 -5.37
CA GLU A 11 -9.51 -13.67 -6.75
C GLU A 11 -8.06 -13.76 -7.24
N TYR A 12 -7.84 -14.61 -8.23
CA TYR A 12 -6.59 -14.62 -8.99
C TYR A 12 -6.79 -13.67 -10.17
N GLY A 13 -5.90 -12.70 -10.33
CA GLY A 13 -5.81 -11.89 -11.55
C GLY A 13 -5.45 -12.80 -12.72
N GLY A 14 -6.46 -13.33 -13.41
CA GLY A 14 -6.24 -14.20 -14.57
C GLY A 14 -5.69 -13.41 -15.74
N LEU A 15 -4.67 -13.95 -16.41
CA LEU A 15 -4.16 -13.45 -17.71
C LEU A 15 -5.12 -13.72 -18.88
N GLU A 16 -6.31 -14.28 -18.63
CA GLU A 16 -7.25 -14.73 -19.66
C GLU A 16 -7.99 -13.59 -20.39
N GLN A 17 -7.98 -12.37 -19.84
CA GLN A 17 -8.32 -11.16 -20.58
C GLN A 17 -7.06 -10.31 -20.77
N ALA A 18 -6.89 -9.72 -21.95
CA ALA A 18 -5.84 -8.74 -22.25
C ALA A 18 -6.06 -7.40 -21.51
N THR A 19 -6.24 -7.48 -20.19
CA THR A 19 -6.50 -6.38 -19.27
C THR A 19 -5.37 -6.37 -18.25
N ILE A 20 -4.59 -5.29 -18.23
CA ILE A 20 -3.55 -5.07 -17.24
C ILE A 20 -4.21 -4.44 -16.01
N HIS A 21 -4.08 -5.06 -14.85
CA HIS A 21 -4.57 -4.51 -13.58
C HIS A 21 -3.40 -3.90 -12.79
N LEU A 22 -3.64 -2.75 -12.14
CA LEU A 22 -2.66 -2.10 -11.28
C LEU A 22 -3.01 -2.37 -9.81
N GLU A 23 -2.27 -3.30 -9.19
CA GLU A 23 -2.45 -3.65 -7.78
C GLU A 23 -1.38 -2.96 -6.93
N PHE A 24 -1.68 -1.76 -6.45
CA PHE A 24 -0.76 -1.02 -5.58
C PHE A 24 -1.54 -0.29 -4.48
N VAL A 25 -1.29 -0.68 -3.22
CA VAL A 25 -2.07 -0.23 -2.04
C VAL A 25 -1.41 0.97 -1.33
N GLY A 26 -0.22 1.39 -1.77
CA GLY A 26 0.47 2.54 -1.17
C GLY A 26 1.27 2.23 0.09
N TYR A 27 1.31 0.97 0.55
CA TYR A 27 2.22 0.50 1.60
C TYR A 27 2.70 -0.94 1.34
N PRO A 28 3.87 -1.35 1.91
CA PRO A 28 4.36 -2.71 1.82
C PRO A 28 3.37 -3.71 2.46
N THR A 29 2.76 -4.59 1.66
CA THR A 29 1.82 -5.60 2.16
C THR A 29 1.91 -6.93 1.40
N ALA A 30 1.57 -8.02 2.09
CA ALA A 30 1.58 -9.40 1.61
C ALA A 30 0.18 -10.02 1.59
N THR A 31 -0.89 -9.24 1.79
CA THR A 31 -2.26 -9.78 1.94
C THR A 31 -2.97 -9.78 0.60
N GLY A 32 -3.41 -10.96 0.13
CA GLY A 32 -4.30 -11.08 -1.03
C GLY A 32 -5.69 -10.51 -0.73
N GLN A 33 -6.38 -10.01 -1.76
CA GLN A 33 -7.70 -9.43 -1.60
C GLN A 33 -8.77 -10.53 -1.50
N THR A 34 -9.64 -10.41 -0.50
CA THR A 34 -10.89 -11.17 -0.41
C THR A 34 -12.04 -10.17 -0.35
N THR A 35 -12.83 -10.12 -1.41
CA THR A 35 -14.04 -9.30 -1.46
C THR A 35 -15.17 -10.03 -0.73
N LEU A 36 -15.64 -9.48 0.38
CA LEU A 36 -16.84 -9.94 1.08
C LEU A 36 -17.93 -8.89 0.92
N PRO A 37 -19.06 -9.20 0.25
CA PRO A 37 -20.17 -8.27 0.14
C PRO A 37 -20.72 -7.94 1.54
N LEU A 38 -21.13 -6.69 1.76
CA LEU A 38 -21.62 -6.23 3.06
C LEU A 38 -22.86 -7.02 3.53
N GLU A 39 -23.63 -7.58 2.60
CA GLU A 39 -24.77 -8.45 2.89
C GLU A 39 -24.35 -9.76 3.60
N ALA A 40 -23.11 -10.23 3.42
CA ALA A 40 -22.61 -11.45 4.08
C ALA A 40 -22.33 -11.25 5.58
N LEU A 41 -22.27 -10.00 6.06
CA LEU A 41 -22.19 -9.70 7.50
C LEU A 41 -23.57 -9.76 8.17
N VAL A 42 -24.66 -9.65 7.40
CA VAL A 42 -26.03 -9.69 7.91
C VAL A 42 -26.47 -11.14 8.11
N GLY A 43 -26.23 -11.67 9.32
CA GLY A 43 -26.59 -13.05 9.69
C GLY A 43 -25.38 -13.95 9.98
N LEU A 44 -24.17 -13.39 10.01
CA LEU A 44 -22.97 -14.10 10.40
C LEU A 44 -22.97 -14.35 11.92
N GLU A 45 -22.73 -15.58 12.35
CA GLU A 45 -22.68 -15.86 13.79
C GLU A 45 -21.52 -15.07 14.43
N LEU A 46 -21.79 -14.47 15.59
CA LEU A 46 -20.83 -13.68 16.37
C LEU A 46 -19.41 -14.30 16.45
N PRO A 47 -19.23 -15.63 16.67
CA PRO A 47 -17.89 -16.23 16.69
C PRO A 47 -17.11 -16.08 15.38
N TYR A 48 -17.76 -16.19 14.22
CA TYR A 48 -17.09 -16.02 12.92
C TYR A 48 -16.75 -14.56 12.65
N LEU A 49 -17.58 -13.63 13.11
CA LEU A 49 -17.29 -12.20 13.03
C LEU A 49 -16.08 -11.82 13.88
N VAL A 50 -16.01 -12.33 15.12
CA VAL A 50 -14.85 -12.13 16.01
C VAL A 50 -13.60 -12.78 15.41
N TRP A 51 -13.71 -13.98 14.85
CA TRP A 51 -12.59 -14.68 14.24
C TRP A 51 -12.05 -13.96 13.00
N GLY A 52 -12.93 -13.61 12.06
CA GLY A 52 -12.55 -12.89 10.84
C GLY A 52 -11.99 -11.50 11.14
N GLY A 53 -12.66 -10.75 12.03
CA GLY A 53 -12.16 -9.45 12.50
C GLY A 53 -10.81 -9.56 13.21
N GLY A 54 -10.65 -10.58 14.07
CA GLY A 54 -9.40 -10.85 14.78
C GLY A 54 -8.24 -11.15 13.84
N LEU A 55 -8.45 -12.02 12.85
CA LEU A 55 -7.43 -12.32 11.84
C LEU A 55 -7.08 -11.09 11.00
N TYR A 56 -8.06 -10.29 10.61
CA TYR A 56 -7.83 -9.05 9.88
C TYR A 56 -6.98 -8.05 10.69
N VAL A 57 -7.33 -7.81 11.96
CA VAL A 57 -6.55 -6.95 12.86
C VAL A 57 -5.15 -7.50 13.07
N LEU A 58 -5.02 -8.82 13.27
CA LEU A 58 -3.72 -9.47 13.46
C LEU A 58 -2.83 -9.33 12.23
N SER A 59 -3.37 -9.55 11.03
CA SER A 59 -2.63 -9.36 9.77
C SER A 59 -2.21 -7.89 9.60
N LEU A 60 -3.10 -6.94 9.89
CA LEU A 60 -2.79 -5.51 9.81
C LEU A 60 -1.66 -5.12 10.77
N LEU A 61 -1.69 -5.63 12.00
CA LEU A 61 -0.63 -5.42 12.99
C LEU A 61 0.69 -6.05 12.57
N ALA A 62 0.66 -7.28 12.03
CA ALA A 62 1.86 -7.96 11.55
C ALA A 62 2.52 -7.19 10.39
N VAL A 63 1.72 -6.73 9.43
CA VAL A 63 2.21 -5.91 8.30
C VAL A 63 2.75 -4.57 8.79
N SER A 64 2.05 -3.90 9.70
CA SER A 64 2.51 -2.62 10.27
C SER A 64 3.82 -2.77 11.04
N ALA A 65 3.95 -3.82 11.85
CA ALA A 65 5.15 -4.14 12.60
C ALA A 65 6.34 -4.42 11.65
N ALA A 66 6.15 -5.27 10.65
CA ALA A 66 7.17 -5.57 9.66
C ALA A 66 7.61 -4.32 8.88
N GLY A 67 6.64 -3.49 8.47
CA GLY A 67 6.90 -2.23 7.79
C GLY A 67 7.75 -1.28 8.62
N VAL A 68 7.35 -1.03 9.88
CA VAL A 68 8.09 -0.15 10.79
C VAL A 68 9.50 -0.63 11.02
N LEU A 69 9.69 -1.91 11.38
CA LEU A 69 11.02 -2.46 11.61
C LEU A 69 11.92 -2.36 10.37
N THR A 70 11.36 -2.61 9.18
CA THR A 70 12.10 -2.49 7.92
C THR A 70 12.53 -1.04 7.69
N PHE A 71 11.62 -0.08 7.88
CA PHE A 71 11.96 1.32 7.67
C PHE A 71 12.94 1.85 8.70
N THR A 72 12.77 1.57 9.99
CA THR A 72 13.71 2.04 11.02
C THR A 72 15.08 1.40 10.84
N ALA A 73 15.14 0.12 10.47
CA ALA A 73 16.43 -0.54 10.16
C ALA A 73 17.13 0.11 8.96
N LEU A 74 16.39 0.53 7.93
CA LEU A 74 16.96 1.19 6.75
C LEU A 74 17.29 2.67 6.99
N LEU A 75 16.50 3.39 7.79
CA LEU A 75 16.65 4.82 8.01
C LEU A 75 17.62 5.15 9.15
N ASP A 76 17.53 4.41 10.26
CA ASP A 76 18.26 4.68 11.50
C ASP A 76 19.41 3.69 11.72
N GLY A 77 19.47 2.60 10.94
CA GLY A 77 20.43 1.50 11.12
C GLY A 77 20.04 0.50 12.22
N GLU A 78 18.97 0.76 12.97
CA GLU A 78 18.48 -0.09 14.06
C GLU A 78 16.96 -0.32 13.95
N ALA A 79 16.52 -1.55 14.22
CA ALA A 79 15.10 -1.91 14.16
C ALA A 79 14.42 -1.60 15.50
N HIS A 80 13.41 -0.72 15.50
CA HIS A 80 12.67 -0.35 16.71
C HIS A 80 11.19 -0.05 16.43
N PHE A 81 10.37 -0.07 17.49
CA PHE A 81 8.91 0.08 17.39
C PHE A 81 8.38 1.47 17.80
N GLY A 82 9.26 2.45 18.04
CA GLY A 82 8.85 3.79 18.49
C GLY A 82 7.75 4.42 17.62
N PRO A 83 7.85 4.38 16.28
CA PRO A 83 6.84 4.94 15.38
C PRO A 83 5.59 4.08 15.17
N LEU A 84 5.50 2.89 15.80
CA LEU A 84 4.48 1.89 15.48
C LEU A 84 3.04 2.40 15.56
N PRO A 85 2.60 3.15 16.60
CA PRO A 85 1.22 3.62 16.67
C PRO A 85 0.86 4.58 15.51
N SER A 86 1.78 5.47 15.17
CA SER A 86 1.63 6.41 14.05
C SER A 86 1.57 5.66 12.71
N TYR A 87 2.43 4.67 12.53
CA TYR A 87 2.48 3.86 11.32
C TYR A 87 1.23 2.98 11.16
N VAL A 88 0.73 2.38 12.24
CA VAL A 88 -0.56 1.67 12.25
C VAL A 88 -1.68 2.61 11.84
N GLY A 89 -1.72 3.83 12.38
CA GLY A 89 -2.72 4.83 11.99
C GLY A 89 -2.68 5.18 10.49
N LEU A 90 -1.48 5.28 9.91
CA LEU A 90 -1.31 5.47 8.47
C LEU A 90 -1.84 4.28 7.67
N VAL A 91 -1.43 3.05 8.04
CA VAL A 91 -1.84 1.81 7.35
C VAL A 91 -3.36 1.63 7.39
N VAL A 92 -3.99 1.86 8.54
CA VAL A 92 -5.46 1.83 8.69
C VAL A 92 -6.11 2.88 7.80
N GLY A 93 -5.58 4.11 7.76
CA GLY A 93 -6.10 5.18 6.91
C GLY A 93 -6.03 4.83 5.42
N LEU A 94 -4.92 4.23 4.98
CA LEU A 94 -4.72 3.76 3.60
C LEU A 94 -5.66 2.61 3.25
N ASP A 95 -5.78 1.59 4.12
CA ASP A 95 -6.66 0.44 3.89
C ASP A 95 -8.14 0.87 3.79
N LEU A 96 -8.59 1.73 4.71
CA LEU A 96 -9.94 2.28 4.66
C LEU A 96 -10.17 3.14 3.41
N GLY A 97 -9.21 3.98 3.04
CA GLY A 97 -9.27 4.79 1.83
C GLY A 97 -9.36 3.94 0.56
N TYR A 98 -8.58 2.87 0.49
CA TYR A 98 -8.61 1.91 -0.61
C TYR A 98 -9.95 1.19 -0.69
N ARG A 99 -10.48 0.71 0.45
CA ARG A 99 -11.81 0.07 0.50
C ARG A 99 -12.93 1.02 0.07
N LEU A 100 -12.87 2.28 0.48
CA LEU A 100 -13.83 3.31 0.02
C LEU A 100 -13.75 3.52 -1.49
N LEU A 101 -12.54 3.50 -2.05
CA LEU A 101 -12.34 3.66 -3.49
C LEU A 101 -12.78 2.42 -4.28
N SER A 102 -12.53 1.21 -3.76
CA SER A 102 -12.87 -0.06 -4.42
C SER A 102 -14.36 -0.42 -4.30
N SER A 103 -15.01 -0.02 -3.20
CA SER A 103 -16.47 -0.17 -3.04
C SER A 103 -17.29 0.72 -3.98
N ALA A 104 -16.66 1.73 -4.58
CA ALA A 104 -17.28 2.49 -5.65
C ALA A 104 -17.16 1.72 -6.97
N GLU A 105 -18.16 0.88 -7.29
CA GLU A 105 -18.37 0.28 -8.63
C GLU A 105 -18.30 1.31 -9.77
N PHE A 106 -18.47 2.59 -9.41
CA PHE A 106 -18.29 3.79 -10.22
C PHE A 106 -17.00 3.81 -11.06
N LEU A 107 -15.86 3.33 -10.55
CA LEU A 107 -14.60 3.38 -11.28
C LEU A 107 -14.52 2.36 -12.44
N GLN A 108 -15.17 1.20 -12.28
CA GLN A 108 -15.08 0.10 -13.24
C GLN A 108 -16.09 0.22 -14.39
N ASN A 109 -17.22 0.89 -14.18
CA ASN A 109 -18.31 1.00 -15.15
C ASN A 109 -18.28 2.27 -16.04
N MET A 110 -17.24 3.11 -15.91
CA MET A 110 -17.21 4.44 -16.54
C MET A 110 -16.57 4.52 -17.93
N GLY A 111 -16.03 3.43 -18.47
CA GLY A 111 -15.35 3.44 -19.77
C GLY A 111 -14.26 4.52 -19.85
N LEU A 112 -14.25 5.33 -20.92
CA LEU A 112 -13.29 6.43 -21.10
C LEU A 112 -13.36 7.51 -20.00
N LEU A 113 -14.50 7.70 -19.33
CA LEU A 113 -14.62 8.64 -18.22
C LEU A 113 -13.88 8.16 -16.95
N GLY A 114 -13.57 6.85 -16.88
CA GLY A 114 -12.76 6.26 -15.81
C GLY A 114 -11.31 6.75 -15.80
N ILE A 115 -10.85 7.43 -16.86
CA ILE A 115 -9.50 8.01 -16.93
C ILE A 115 -9.30 9.09 -15.87
N VAL A 116 -10.33 9.92 -15.60
CA VAL A 116 -10.23 11.01 -14.61
C VAL A 116 -10.03 10.46 -13.18
N PRO A 117 -10.88 9.56 -12.66
CA PRO A 117 -10.67 8.99 -11.34
C PRO A 117 -9.41 8.12 -11.28
N LEU A 118 -9.02 7.45 -12.37
CA LEU A 118 -7.73 6.75 -12.45
C LEU A 118 -6.53 7.71 -12.31
N ALA A 119 -6.55 8.84 -13.03
CA ALA A 119 -5.51 9.85 -12.94
C ALA A 119 -5.44 10.47 -11.54
N LEU A 120 -6.59 10.69 -10.90
CA LEU A 120 -6.66 11.16 -9.51
C LEU A 120 -6.09 10.11 -8.53
N ALA A 121 -6.40 8.83 -8.74
CA ALA A 121 -5.87 7.74 -7.92
C ALA A 121 -4.34 7.62 -8.08
N LEU A 122 -3.82 7.66 -9.31
CA LEU A 122 -2.38 7.67 -9.58
C LEU A 122 -1.70 8.90 -8.99
N PHE A 123 -2.32 10.07 -9.11
CA PHE A 123 -1.81 11.29 -8.49
C PHE A 123 -1.73 11.17 -6.97
N ALA A 124 -2.78 10.63 -6.33
CA ALA A 124 -2.80 10.37 -4.90
C ALA A 124 -1.70 9.37 -4.51
N LEU A 125 -1.54 8.28 -5.26
CA LEU A 125 -0.50 7.27 -5.02
C LEU A 125 0.91 7.86 -5.09
N VAL A 126 1.20 8.65 -6.12
CA VAL A 126 2.48 9.37 -6.24
C VAL A 126 2.68 10.34 -5.08
N TRP A 127 1.62 11.04 -4.68
CA TRP A 127 1.69 11.99 -3.57
C TRP A 127 1.88 11.30 -2.22
N LEU A 128 1.28 10.14 -1.98
CA LEU A 128 1.39 9.38 -0.73
C LEU A 128 2.62 8.47 -0.67
N PHE A 129 3.33 8.25 -1.78
CA PHE A 129 4.49 7.35 -1.88
C PHE A 129 5.53 7.50 -0.75
N PRO A 130 5.98 8.71 -0.35
CA PRO A 130 6.98 8.83 0.72
C PRO A 130 6.36 8.79 2.14
N ALA A 131 5.04 8.81 2.28
CA ALA A 131 4.38 8.92 3.58
C ALA A 131 4.78 7.81 4.58
N PRO A 132 4.88 6.52 4.19
CA PRO A 132 5.30 5.46 5.11
C PRO A 132 6.70 5.69 5.67
N GLY A 133 7.64 6.12 4.83
CA GLY A 133 9.01 6.43 5.26
C GLY A 133 9.08 7.65 6.18
N LEU A 134 8.29 8.70 5.91
CA LEU A 134 8.21 9.88 6.77
C LEU A 134 7.64 9.51 8.16
N VAL A 135 6.59 8.69 8.20
CA VAL A 135 6.01 8.25 9.48
C VAL A 135 6.99 7.37 10.25
N ALA A 136 7.69 6.47 9.56
CA ALA A 136 8.74 5.66 10.18
C ALA A 136 9.93 6.50 10.69
N ALA A 137 10.25 7.63 10.04
CA ALA A 137 11.21 8.62 10.52
C ALA A 137 10.68 9.46 11.71
N GLY A 138 9.53 9.13 12.29
CA GLY A 138 8.96 9.77 13.46
C GLY A 138 8.07 10.99 13.17
N VAL A 139 7.79 11.30 11.90
CA VAL A 139 6.85 12.36 11.55
C VAL A 139 5.42 11.90 11.86
N SER A 140 4.59 12.77 12.42
CA SER A 140 3.18 12.42 12.67
C SER A 140 2.45 12.10 11.34
N PRO A 141 1.48 11.17 11.32
CA PRO A 141 0.84 10.73 10.07
C PRO A 141 0.23 11.88 9.26
N TRP A 142 -0.40 12.83 9.94
CA TRP A 142 -0.98 14.01 9.29
C TRP A 142 0.06 14.91 8.63
N ASN A 143 1.19 15.13 9.31
CA ASN A 143 2.29 15.92 8.76
C ASN A 143 3.00 15.17 7.64
N ALA A 144 3.15 13.85 7.77
CA ALA A 144 3.72 13.01 6.72
C ALA A 144 2.90 13.13 5.43
N LEU A 145 1.57 13.02 5.50
CA LEU A 145 0.69 13.28 4.35
C LEU A 145 0.95 14.68 3.78
N ARG A 146 0.80 15.73 4.60
CA ARG A 146 0.95 17.11 4.15
C ARG A 146 2.31 17.39 3.49
N TRP A 147 3.38 16.78 4.00
CA TRP A 147 4.75 17.01 3.54
C TRP A 147 5.17 16.11 2.39
N SER A 148 4.48 14.99 2.18
CA SER A 148 4.79 14.04 1.11
C SER A 148 4.82 14.71 -0.27
N GLY A 149 3.86 15.60 -0.55
CA GLY A 149 3.84 16.36 -1.81
C GLY A 149 4.96 17.38 -1.97
N ALA A 150 5.62 17.80 -0.89
CA ALA A 150 6.82 18.63 -0.96
C ALA A 150 8.06 17.76 -1.22
N VAL A 151 8.10 16.54 -0.67
CA VAL A 151 9.20 15.58 -0.89
C VAL A 151 9.26 15.13 -2.33
N VAL A 152 8.12 14.83 -2.96
CA VAL A 152 8.07 14.37 -4.36
C VAL A 152 8.10 15.54 -5.37
N ARG A 153 8.21 16.79 -4.90
CA ARG A 153 8.19 17.98 -5.77
C ARG A 153 9.48 18.07 -6.58
N GLY A 154 9.41 17.68 -7.85
CA GLY A 154 10.55 17.66 -8.78
C GLY A 154 10.78 16.28 -9.41
N GLU A 155 10.37 15.22 -8.72
CA GLU A 155 10.64 13.82 -9.11
C GLU A 155 9.35 13.02 -9.36
N ARG A 156 8.23 13.71 -9.55
CA ARG A 156 6.88 13.12 -9.71
C ARG A 156 6.82 12.06 -10.81
N TRP A 157 7.54 12.26 -11.90
CA TRP A 157 7.58 11.31 -13.03
C TRP A 157 8.36 10.05 -12.68
N THR A 158 9.47 10.18 -11.95
CA THR A 158 10.24 9.04 -11.45
C THR A 158 9.41 8.23 -10.48
N VAL A 159 8.77 8.90 -9.50
CA VAL A 159 7.89 8.23 -8.53
C VAL A 159 6.69 7.59 -9.21
N LEU A 160 6.08 8.25 -10.21
CA LEU A 160 5.02 7.64 -11.03
C LEU A 160 5.52 6.36 -11.72
N GLY A 161 6.71 6.40 -12.33
CA GLY A 161 7.34 5.23 -12.93
C GLY A 161 7.54 4.09 -11.94
N LEU A 162 8.00 4.39 -10.72
CA LEU A 162 8.16 3.41 -9.64
C LEU A 162 6.82 2.82 -9.19
N VAL A 163 5.80 3.65 -9.00
CA VAL A 163 4.44 3.21 -8.64
C VAL A 163 3.88 2.28 -9.72
N LEU A 164 4.03 2.64 -10.99
CA LEU A 164 3.58 1.81 -12.12
C LEU A 164 4.36 0.49 -12.17
N LEU A 165 5.69 0.54 -12.02
CA LEU A 165 6.54 -0.66 -12.04
C LEU A 165 6.21 -1.61 -10.89
N LEU A 166 6.07 -1.09 -9.67
CA LEU A 166 5.71 -1.88 -8.50
C LEU A 166 4.30 -2.44 -8.63
N GLY A 167 3.34 -1.65 -9.08
CA GLY A 167 1.96 -2.13 -9.25
C GLY A 167 1.83 -3.21 -10.33
N ILE A 168 2.49 -3.04 -11.48
CA ILE A 168 2.53 -4.05 -12.55
C ILE A 168 3.27 -5.30 -12.06
N GLY A 169 4.40 -5.13 -11.37
CA GLY A 169 5.17 -6.25 -10.81
C GLY A 169 4.38 -7.02 -9.75
N THR A 170 3.60 -6.33 -8.92
CA THR A 170 2.70 -6.93 -7.93
C THR A 170 1.61 -7.74 -8.62
N TRP A 171 0.94 -7.17 -9.61
CA TRP A 171 -0.08 -7.88 -10.41
C TRP A 171 0.49 -9.13 -11.08
N LEU A 172 1.68 -9.04 -11.68
CA LEU A 172 2.34 -10.17 -12.32
C LEU A 172 2.69 -11.28 -11.31
N LEU A 173 3.20 -10.92 -10.13
CA LEU A 173 3.48 -11.88 -9.07
C LEU A 173 2.21 -12.49 -8.49
N ALA A 174 1.17 -11.68 -8.27
CA ALA A 174 -0.13 -12.12 -7.77
C ALA A 174 -0.85 -13.08 -8.75
N SER A 175 -0.52 -13.00 -10.04
CA SER A 175 -1.00 -13.93 -11.07
C SER A 175 -0.44 -15.35 -10.90
N VAL A 176 0.60 -15.55 -10.08
CA VAL A 176 1.17 -16.89 -9.80
C VAL A 176 0.30 -17.62 -8.76
N PRO A 177 -0.32 -18.76 -9.11
CA PRO A 177 -1.15 -19.52 -8.18
C PRO A 177 -0.35 -19.98 -6.96
N VAL A 178 -1.01 -20.07 -5.79
CA VAL A 178 -0.49 -20.62 -4.52
C VAL A 178 0.58 -19.78 -3.83
N VAL A 179 1.50 -19.17 -4.57
CA VAL A 179 2.69 -18.48 -4.03
C VAL A 179 2.72 -16.98 -4.29
N GLY A 180 1.87 -16.46 -5.19
CA GLY A 180 1.89 -15.05 -5.60
C GLY A 180 1.79 -14.07 -4.43
N THR A 181 0.87 -14.30 -3.50
CA THR A 181 0.68 -13.52 -2.26
C THR A 181 1.90 -13.52 -1.35
N PHE A 182 2.61 -14.66 -1.27
CA PHE A 182 3.84 -14.74 -0.50
C PHE A 182 4.99 -14.01 -1.22
N LEU A 183 5.12 -14.17 -2.54
CA LEU A 183 6.16 -13.49 -3.32
C LEU A 183 5.99 -11.96 -3.33
N THR A 184 4.76 -11.45 -3.45
CA THR A 184 4.51 -10.00 -3.37
C THR A 184 4.95 -9.46 -2.01
N GLY A 185 4.58 -10.15 -0.93
CA GLY A 185 5.03 -9.83 0.42
C GLY A 185 6.54 -9.93 0.63
N ALA A 186 7.18 -10.96 0.09
CA ALA A 186 8.61 -11.21 0.33
C ALA A 186 9.52 -10.32 -0.52
N LEU A 187 9.08 -9.89 -1.69
CA LEU A 187 9.93 -9.17 -2.66
C LEU A 187 9.51 -7.71 -2.84
N ILE A 188 8.22 -7.45 -3.08
CA ILE A 188 7.75 -6.11 -3.39
C ILE A 188 7.76 -5.22 -2.15
N ALA A 189 7.38 -5.76 -0.99
CA ALA A 189 7.36 -4.97 0.23
C ALA A 189 8.76 -4.44 0.65
N PRO A 190 9.82 -5.26 0.71
CA PRO A 190 11.18 -4.75 0.96
C PRO A 190 11.69 -3.83 -0.15
N LEU A 191 11.40 -4.13 -1.42
CA LEU A 191 11.80 -3.30 -2.54
C LEU A 191 11.14 -1.91 -2.48
N HIS A 192 9.85 -1.84 -2.15
CA HIS A 192 9.12 -0.59 -1.97
C HIS A 192 9.72 0.24 -0.83
N ALA A 193 10.05 -0.39 0.30
CA ALA A 193 10.74 0.29 1.40
C ALA A 193 12.11 0.83 0.98
N ALA A 194 12.93 0.01 0.32
CA ALA A 194 14.26 0.41 -0.17
C ALA A 194 14.20 1.57 -1.17
N LEU A 195 13.20 1.60 -2.06
CA LEU A 195 12.98 2.70 -3.01
C LEU A 195 12.62 4.00 -2.29
N ILE A 196 11.77 3.95 -1.27
CA ILE A 196 11.43 5.13 -0.46
C ILE A 196 12.66 5.66 0.28
N VAL A 197 13.48 4.79 0.87
CA VAL A 197 14.72 5.21 1.55
C VAL A 197 15.72 5.80 0.54
N SER A 198 15.89 5.16 -0.63
CA SER A 198 16.76 5.66 -1.69
C SER A 198 16.35 7.06 -2.18
N LEU A 199 15.04 7.32 -2.27
CA LEU A 199 14.49 8.64 -2.60
C LEU A 199 14.90 9.69 -1.57
N PHE A 200 14.84 9.36 -0.27
CA PHE A 200 15.27 10.27 0.79
C PHE A 200 16.78 10.52 0.76
N GLU A 201 17.58 9.48 0.50
CA GLU A 201 19.04 9.61 0.38
C GLU A 201 19.44 10.49 -0.80
N TYR A 202 18.83 10.25 -1.97
CA TYR A 202 19.07 11.05 -3.18
C TYR A 202 18.79 12.53 -2.94
N ARG A 203 17.64 12.84 -2.31
CA ARG A 203 17.26 14.21 -1.99
C ARG A 203 18.20 14.85 -0.98
N ARG A 204 18.59 14.12 0.07
CA ARG A 204 19.53 14.59 1.09
C ARG A 204 20.93 14.85 0.51
N ALA A 205 21.35 14.09 -0.50
CA ALA A 205 22.58 14.31 -1.23
C ALA A 205 22.50 15.57 -2.12
N GLY A 206 21.37 15.78 -2.79
CA GLY A 206 21.12 16.99 -3.59
C GLY A 206 21.11 18.27 -2.76
N GLU A 207 20.49 18.26 -1.58
CA GLU A 207 20.48 19.41 -0.65
C GLU A 207 21.90 19.72 -0.11
N ARG A 208 22.71 18.70 0.20
CA ARG A 208 24.11 18.88 0.62
C ARG A 208 25.00 19.44 -0.49
N PHE A 209 24.74 19.10 -1.75
CA PHE A 209 25.48 19.64 -2.89
C PHE A 209 25.17 21.12 -3.16
N LEU A 210 23.97 21.57 -2.80
CA LEU A 210 23.53 22.96 -2.96
C LEU A 210 23.85 23.86 -1.76
N ALA A 211 24.18 23.28 -0.60
CA ALA A 211 24.66 24.04 0.55
C ALA A 211 26.13 24.46 0.30
N PRO A 212 26.44 25.77 0.20
CA PRO A 212 27.81 26.20 0.08
C PRO A 212 28.58 25.73 1.31
N SER A 213 29.73 25.08 1.10
CA SER A 213 30.67 24.79 2.17
C SER A 213 31.03 26.10 2.87
N GLU A 214 30.58 26.26 4.12
CA GLU A 214 31.01 27.40 4.93
C GLU A 214 32.55 27.36 5.02
N PRO A 215 33.23 28.48 4.70
CA PRO A 215 34.68 28.57 4.62
C PRO A 215 35.40 28.48 5.97
#